data_AF-A0A3A0D699-F1
#
_entry.id   AF-A0A3A0D699-F1
#
_cell.length_a   1.000
_cell.length_b   1.000
_cell.length_c   1.000
_cell.angle_alpha   90.00
_cell.angle_beta   90.00
_cell.angle_gamma   90.00
#
_symmetry.space_group_name_H-M   'P 1'
#
loop_
_entity.id
_entity.type
_entity.pdbx_description
1 polymer ?
#
loop_
_entity_poly.entity_id
_entity_poly.type
_entity_poly.pdbx_seq_one_letter_code
_entity_poly.pdbx_strand_id
1 'polypeptide(L)'
;MADLTNEFLRSKGSMVDRGKLSSKSWRDYRTVCKRVLKVFGATTPIASLRPKDFRRLRESFEATHGPVAVTPDVTRTRVLFNYGVDNDLISQPSYGTEFEKPSRLELRKARQAKGKRMIPAEGIRAMIAAARPQLRAMILLAINCGLGNSDCERLRKGHINRTYSPSI
;
A
#
# COMPACT_ATOMS: atom_id res chain seq x y z
N MET A 1 -11.73 -11.18 18.64
CA MET A 1 -11.10 -10.42 17.52
C MET A 1 -9.57 -10.44 17.58
N ALA A 2 -8.97 -10.21 18.76
CA ALA A 2 -7.52 -10.19 18.94
C ALA A 2 -6.82 -11.48 18.48
N ASP A 3 -7.38 -12.64 18.81
CA ASP A 3 -6.77 -13.94 18.51
C ASP A 3 -6.62 -14.18 17.01
N LEU A 4 -7.70 -14.02 16.23
CA LEU A 4 -7.64 -14.12 14.77
C LEU A 4 -6.61 -13.14 14.18
N THR A 5 -6.55 -11.92 14.71
CA THR A 5 -5.63 -10.90 14.23
C THR A 5 -4.17 -11.27 14.50
N ASN A 6 -3.90 -11.79 15.70
CA ASN A 6 -2.56 -12.22 16.10
C ASN A 6 -2.11 -13.44 15.29
N GLU A 7 -2.98 -14.43 15.12
CA GLU A 7 -2.70 -15.64 14.35
C GLU A 7 -2.42 -15.31 12.89
N PHE A 8 -3.26 -14.47 12.28
CA PHE A 8 -3.05 -13.97 10.93
C PHE A 8 -1.70 -13.25 10.77
N LEU A 9 -1.35 -12.35 11.68
CA LEU A 9 -0.10 -11.60 11.60
C LEU A 9 1.13 -12.48 11.84
N ARG A 10 1.03 -13.51 12.69
CA ARG A 10 2.08 -14.52 12.86
C ARG A 10 2.28 -15.33 11.59
N SER A 11 1.20 -15.83 11.00
CA SER A 11 1.23 -16.57 9.73
C SER A 11 1.85 -15.73 8.60
N LYS A 12 1.42 -14.47 8.43
CA LYS A 12 2.03 -13.56 7.45
C LYS A 12 3.47 -13.21 7.79
N GLY A 13 3.85 -13.15 9.07
CA GLY A 13 5.24 -12.97 9.52
C GLY A 13 6.14 -14.11 9.04
N SER A 14 5.73 -15.36 9.26
CA SER A 14 6.44 -16.54 8.76
C SER A 14 6.56 -16.57 7.23
N MET A 15 5.58 -16.01 6.50
CA MET A 15 5.71 -15.83 5.05
C MET A 15 6.80 -14.83 4.67
N VAL A 16 7.02 -13.78 5.48
CA VAL A 16 8.14 -12.83 5.28
C VAL A 16 9.47 -13.53 5.51
N ASP A 17 9.59 -14.29 6.60
CA ASP A 17 10.82 -15.00 6.94
C ASP A 17 11.22 -16.00 5.84
N ARG A 18 10.23 -16.60 5.17
CA ARG A 18 10.43 -17.52 4.03
C ARG A 18 10.56 -16.82 2.67
N GLY A 19 10.61 -15.48 2.63
CA GLY A 19 10.71 -14.71 1.39
C GLY A 19 9.46 -14.76 0.48
N LYS A 20 8.34 -15.31 0.95
CA LYS A 20 7.07 -15.41 0.21
C LYS A 20 6.22 -14.14 0.31
N LEU A 21 6.56 -13.23 1.21
CA LEU A 21 5.88 -11.96 1.41
C LEU A 21 6.90 -10.85 1.70
N SER A 22 6.69 -9.65 1.18
CA SER A 22 7.55 -8.51 1.54
C SER A 22 7.26 -8.00 2.97
N SER A 23 8.29 -7.50 3.66
CA SER A 23 8.11 -6.82 4.97
C SER A 23 7.20 -5.59 4.87
N LYS A 24 7.08 -4.97 3.69
CA LYS A 24 6.14 -3.87 3.44
C LYS A 24 4.69 -4.37 3.46
N SER A 25 4.40 -5.46 2.77
CA SER A 25 3.05 -6.07 2.74
C SER A 25 2.61 -6.49 4.14
N TRP A 26 3.51 -7.08 4.93
CA TRP A 26 3.22 -7.44 6.33
C TRP A 26 2.90 -6.21 7.19
N ARG A 27 3.67 -5.12 7.05
CA ARG A 27 3.37 -3.85 7.75
C ARG A 27 1.99 -3.29 7.36
N ASP A 28 1.61 -3.38 6.09
CA ASP A 28 0.29 -2.93 5.66
C ASP A 28 -0.83 -3.77 6.26
N TYR A 29 -0.67 -5.09 6.33
CA TYR A 29 -1.60 -5.97 7.05
C TYR A 29 -1.70 -5.57 8.53
N ARG A 30 -0.57 -5.35 9.19
CA ARG A 30 -0.53 -4.93 10.60
C ARG A 30 -1.26 -3.60 10.82
N THR A 31 -1.11 -2.64 9.93
CA THR A 31 -1.82 -1.35 10.01
C THR A 31 -3.33 -1.54 9.92
N VAL A 32 -3.81 -2.33 8.95
CA VAL A 32 -5.25 -2.62 8.83
C VAL A 32 -5.77 -3.39 10.04
N CYS A 33 -5.02 -4.39 10.51
CA CYS A 33 -5.34 -5.16 11.72
C CYS A 33 -5.51 -4.26 12.95
N LYS A 34 -4.62 -3.28 13.14
CA LYS A 34 -4.75 -2.29 14.23
C LYS A 34 -6.03 -1.46 14.09
N ARG A 35 -6.40 -1.04 12.88
CA ARG A 35 -7.65 -0.30 12.64
C ARG A 35 -8.87 -1.15 12.93
N VAL A 36 -8.87 -2.41 12.47
CA VAL A 36 -9.92 -3.40 12.74
C VAL A 36 -10.13 -3.57 14.26
N LEU A 37 -9.05 -3.81 15.01
CA LEU A 37 -9.14 -3.94 16.47
C LEU A 37 -9.63 -2.66 17.15
N LYS A 38 -9.22 -1.48 16.66
CA LYS A 38 -9.67 -0.19 17.18
C LYS A 38 -11.18 0.03 16.96
N VAL A 39 -11.72 -0.38 15.81
CA VAL A 39 -13.13 -0.14 15.47
C VAL A 39 -14.05 -1.21 16.06
N PHE A 40 -13.67 -2.48 15.95
CA PHE A 40 -14.51 -3.59 16.43
C PHE A 40 -14.36 -3.84 17.92
N GLY A 41 -13.21 -3.51 18.51
CA GLY A 41 -12.84 -3.89 19.86
C GLY A 41 -12.05 -5.21 19.87
N ALA A 42 -10.98 -5.26 20.67
CA ALA A 42 -10.08 -6.42 20.71
C ALA A 42 -10.76 -7.68 21.29
N THR A 43 -11.63 -7.49 22.29
CA THR A 43 -12.37 -8.53 23.01
C THR A 43 -13.67 -8.94 22.34
N THR A 44 -14.08 -8.24 21.27
CA THR A 44 -15.34 -8.52 20.59
C THR A 44 -15.35 -9.93 19.98
N PRO A 45 -16.38 -10.75 20.25
CA PRO A 45 -16.57 -12.03 19.59
C PRO A 45 -16.75 -11.86 18.08
N ILE A 46 -16.12 -12.72 17.28
CA ILE A 46 -16.20 -12.58 15.81
C ILE A 46 -17.61 -12.92 15.30
N ALA A 47 -18.26 -13.92 15.92
CA ALA A 47 -19.63 -14.33 15.60
C ALA A 47 -20.69 -13.24 15.88
N SER A 48 -20.38 -12.23 16.71
CA SER A 48 -21.29 -11.12 16.98
C SER A 48 -21.18 -9.99 15.96
N LEU A 49 -20.20 -10.01 15.05
CA LEU A 49 -20.05 -8.98 14.03
C LEU A 49 -21.26 -8.94 13.11
N ARG A 50 -21.70 -7.73 12.76
CA ARG A 50 -22.83 -7.51 11.86
C ARG A 50 -22.44 -6.55 10.73
N PRO A 51 -23.21 -6.48 9.64
CA PRO A 51 -22.98 -5.52 8.56
C PRO A 51 -22.74 -4.07 9.01
N LYS A 52 -23.43 -3.61 10.06
CA LYS A 52 -23.25 -2.26 10.63
C LYS A 52 -21.83 -2.01 11.15
N ASP A 53 -21.16 -3.03 11.67
CA ASP A 53 -19.79 -2.90 12.16
C ASP A 53 -18.84 -2.68 10.99
N PHE A 54 -18.98 -3.46 9.93
CA PHE A 54 -18.18 -3.31 8.73
C PHE A 54 -18.41 -1.95 8.05
N ARG A 55 -19.63 -1.42 8.04
CA ARG A 55 -19.91 -0.04 7.63
C ARG A 55 -19.09 0.98 8.45
N ARG A 56 -19.13 0.89 9.78
CA ARG A 56 -18.34 1.76 10.67
C ARG A 56 -16.83 1.62 10.41
N LEU A 57 -16.34 0.42 10.11
CA LEU A 57 -14.95 0.22 9.71
C LEU A 57 -14.62 0.91 8.38
N ARG A 58 -15.53 0.83 7.40
CA ARG A 58 -15.39 1.49 6.10
C ARG A 58 -15.30 3.01 6.24
N GLU A 59 -16.18 3.59 7.04
CA GLU A 59 -16.20 5.02 7.37
C GLU A 59 -14.88 5.44 8.05
N SER A 60 -14.35 4.59 8.94
CA SER A 60 -13.05 4.86 9.58
C SER A 60 -11.89 4.91 8.58
N PHE A 61 -11.93 4.16 7.47
CA PHE A 61 -10.92 4.27 6.42
C PHE A 61 -11.10 5.57 5.64
N GLU A 62 -12.33 5.89 5.27
CA GLU A 62 -12.72 7.10 4.54
C GLU A 62 -12.33 8.40 5.25
N ALA A 63 -12.41 8.42 6.58
CA ALA A 63 -12.00 9.56 7.39
C ALA A 63 -10.52 9.95 7.21
N THR A 64 -9.68 9.02 6.73
CA THR A 64 -8.23 9.26 6.55
C THR A 64 -7.73 9.04 5.13
N HIS A 65 -8.49 8.32 4.30
CA HIS A 65 -8.06 7.86 2.99
C HIS A 65 -9.04 8.29 1.91
N GLY A 66 -8.51 8.79 0.79
CA GLY A 66 -9.30 8.97 -0.42
C GLY A 66 -9.70 7.64 -1.07
N PRO A 67 -10.62 7.64 -2.06
CA PRO A 67 -11.21 6.43 -2.63
C PRO A 67 -10.19 5.37 -3.12
N VAL A 68 -9.07 5.82 -3.66
CA VAL A 68 -8.01 4.91 -4.14
C VAL A 68 -7.33 4.17 -2.99
N ALA A 69 -7.09 4.84 -1.85
CA ALA A 69 -6.39 4.27 -0.71
C ALA A 69 -7.28 3.38 0.17
N VAL A 70 -8.60 3.60 0.15
CA VAL A 70 -9.60 2.72 0.75
C VAL A 70 -9.61 1.32 0.14
N THR A 71 -9.46 1.23 -1.18
CA THR A 71 -9.56 -0.06 -1.91
C THR A 71 -8.68 -1.16 -1.30
N PRO A 72 -7.38 -0.93 -1.06
CA PRO A 72 -6.54 -1.93 -0.44
C PRO A 72 -6.86 -2.14 1.06
N ASP A 73 -7.48 -1.21 1.79
CA ASP A 73 -7.90 -1.43 3.17
C ASP A 73 -9.07 -2.43 3.28
N VAL A 74 -10.09 -2.24 2.45
CA VAL A 74 -11.22 -3.18 2.34
C VAL A 74 -10.71 -4.54 1.92
N THR A 75 -9.81 -4.58 0.94
CA THR A 75 -9.20 -5.84 0.45
C THR A 75 -8.45 -6.56 1.56
N ARG A 76 -7.54 -5.88 2.27
CA ARG A 76 -6.75 -6.50 3.36
C ARG A 76 -7.62 -6.93 4.53
N THR A 77 -8.69 -6.20 4.84
CA THR A 77 -9.68 -6.62 5.83
C THR A 77 -10.32 -7.94 5.41
N ARG A 78 -10.80 -8.05 4.16
CA ARG A 78 -11.34 -9.31 3.65
C ARG A 78 -10.30 -10.44 3.68
N VAL A 79 -9.02 -10.17 3.36
CA VAL A 79 -7.95 -11.18 3.47
C VAL A 79 -7.77 -11.70 4.90
N LEU A 80 -7.87 -10.84 5.92
CA LEU A 80 -7.80 -11.26 7.34
C LEU A 80 -8.93 -12.24 7.68
N PHE A 81 -10.17 -11.90 7.33
CA PHE A 81 -11.31 -12.76 7.64
C PHE A 81 -11.35 -14.03 6.78
N ASN A 82 -11.01 -13.94 5.49
CA ASN A 82 -10.90 -15.10 4.62
C ASN A 82 -9.85 -16.07 5.15
N TYR A 83 -8.70 -15.59 5.64
CA TYR A 83 -7.73 -16.46 6.32
C TYR A 83 -8.36 -17.23 7.48
N GLY A 84 -9.20 -16.57 8.28
CA GLY A 84 -9.91 -17.23 9.37
C GLY A 84 -10.89 -18.30 8.89
N VAL A 85 -11.64 -18.02 7.80
CA VAL A 85 -12.56 -19.00 7.20
C VAL A 85 -11.80 -20.17 6.60
N ASP A 86 -10.76 -19.90 5.81
CA ASP A 86 -9.95 -20.92 5.12
C ASP A 86 -9.22 -21.86 6.09
N ASN A 87 -8.99 -21.43 7.33
CA ASN A 87 -8.35 -22.21 8.40
C ASN A 87 -9.33 -22.66 9.49
N ASP A 88 -10.64 -22.59 9.21
CA ASP A 88 -11.72 -23.03 10.12
C ASP A 88 -11.67 -22.38 11.52
N LEU A 89 -11.14 -21.17 11.61
CA LEU A 89 -11.06 -20.39 12.85
C LEU A 89 -12.34 -19.60 13.12
N ILE A 90 -13.10 -19.28 12.06
CA ILE A 90 -14.34 -18.51 12.13
C ILE A 90 -15.32 -18.96 11.04
N SER A 91 -16.60 -18.67 11.25
CA SER A 91 -17.62 -18.73 10.19
C SER A 91 -17.52 -17.55 9.21
N GLN A 92 -18.10 -17.71 8.02
CA GLN A 92 -18.17 -16.65 7.02
C GLN A 92 -18.79 -15.36 7.59
N PRO A 93 -18.09 -14.21 7.56
CA PRO A 93 -18.61 -12.95 8.07
C PRO A 93 -19.64 -12.33 7.13
N SER A 94 -20.67 -11.71 7.71
CA SER A 94 -21.67 -10.92 6.98
C SER A 94 -21.17 -9.47 6.79
N TYR A 95 -20.46 -9.21 5.69
CA TYR A 95 -19.94 -7.88 5.36
C TYR A 95 -21.03 -6.83 5.09
N GLY A 96 -22.18 -7.25 4.58
CA GLY A 96 -23.22 -6.35 4.07
C GLY A 96 -22.86 -5.69 2.74
N THR A 97 -23.71 -4.77 2.30
CA THR A 97 -23.60 -4.07 1.00
C THR A 97 -22.72 -2.82 1.06
N GLU A 98 -22.40 -2.33 2.25
CA GLU A 98 -21.69 -1.06 2.45
C GLU A 98 -20.18 -1.25 2.70
N PHE A 99 -19.74 -2.48 2.95
CA PHE A 99 -18.33 -2.82 3.05
C PHE A 99 -17.77 -3.31 1.71
N GLU A 100 -17.88 -2.44 0.72
CA GLU A 100 -17.50 -2.65 -0.67
C GLU A 100 -16.29 -1.77 -1.05
N LYS A 101 -15.57 -2.18 -2.10
CA LYS A 101 -14.55 -1.32 -2.70
C LYS A 101 -15.25 -0.17 -3.42
N PRO A 102 -14.65 1.04 -3.48
CA PRO A 102 -15.16 2.09 -4.34
C PRO A 102 -15.32 1.60 -5.78
N SER A 103 -16.41 2.02 -6.42
CA SER A 103 -16.73 1.66 -7.79
C SER A 103 -15.68 2.16 -8.77
N ARG A 104 -15.61 1.54 -9.95
CA ARG A 104 -14.71 1.97 -11.03
C ARG A 104 -14.94 3.43 -11.41
N LEU A 105 -16.19 3.90 -11.36
CA LEU A 105 -16.55 5.28 -11.67
C LEU A 105 -15.99 6.25 -10.64
N GLU A 106 -16.15 5.97 -9.35
CA GLU A 106 -15.59 6.79 -8.26
C GLU A 106 -14.07 6.85 -8.32
N LEU A 107 -13.41 5.70 -8.56
CA LEU A 107 -11.97 5.66 -8.74
C LEU A 107 -11.51 6.50 -9.95
N ARG A 108 -12.26 6.47 -11.06
CA ARG A 108 -11.97 7.30 -12.24
C ARG A 108 -12.12 8.79 -11.93
N LYS A 109 -13.23 9.20 -11.30
CA LYS A 109 -13.46 10.59 -10.89
C LYS A 109 -12.37 11.08 -9.93
N ALA A 110 -11.99 10.27 -8.93
CA ALA A 110 -10.93 10.61 -7.98
C ALA A 110 -9.55 10.77 -8.66
N ARG A 111 -9.24 9.94 -9.68
CA ARG A 111 -8.01 10.08 -10.47
C ARG A 111 -8.01 11.34 -11.32
N GLN A 112 -9.14 11.67 -11.95
CA GLN A 112 -9.29 12.87 -12.77
C GLN A 112 -9.17 14.15 -11.93
N ALA A 113 -9.83 14.19 -10.77
CA ALA A 113 -9.76 15.33 -9.86
C ALA A 113 -8.33 15.62 -9.35
N LYS A 114 -7.46 14.60 -9.31
CA LYS A 114 -6.07 14.75 -8.89
C LYS A 114 -5.16 15.41 -9.95
N GLY A 115 -5.67 15.62 -11.16
CA GLY A 115 -4.94 16.29 -12.25
C GLY A 115 -3.84 15.44 -12.88
N LYS A 116 -3.23 15.98 -13.95
CA LYS A 116 -2.08 15.37 -14.61
C LYS A 116 -0.83 15.53 -13.73
N ARG A 117 -0.20 14.42 -13.36
CA ARG A 117 1.12 14.40 -12.70
C ARG A 117 2.23 14.55 -13.75
N MET A 118 2.25 15.69 -14.43
CA MET A 118 3.26 15.99 -15.44
C MET A 118 4.04 17.21 -15.00
N ILE A 119 5.35 17.06 -14.86
CA ILE A 119 6.26 18.18 -14.64
C ILE A 119 6.82 18.55 -16.02
N PRO A 120 6.61 19.77 -16.51
CA PRO A 120 7.06 20.16 -17.84
C PRO A 120 8.58 20.39 -17.86
N ALA A 121 9.14 20.51 -19.07
CA ALA A 121 10.60 20.56 -19.27
C ALA A 121 11.25 21.74 -18.52
N GLU A 122 10.61 22.90 -18.52
CA GLU A 122 11.05 24.07 -17.76
C GLU A 122 11.09 23.80 -16.26
N GLY A 123 10.11 23.07 -15.72
CA GLY A 123 10.09 22.64 -14.32
C GLY A 123 11.25 21.70 -14.00
N ILE A 124 11.56 20.75 -14.88
CA ILE A 124 12.71 19.85 -14.71
C ILE A 124 14.02 20.63 -14.70
N ARG A 125 14.21 21.58 -15.64
CA ARG A 125 15.41 22.42 -15.68
C ARG A 125 15.55 23.27 -14.41
N ALA A 126 14.46 23.85 -13.91
CA ALA A 126 14.46 24.60 -12.66
C ALA A 126 14.86 23.72 -11.45
N MET A 127 14.34 22.49 -11.38
CA MET A 127 14.72 21.53 -10.33
C MET A 127 16.21 21.16 -10.40
N ILE A 128 16.76 20.94 -11.60
CA ILE A 128 18.18 20.64 -11.79
C ILE A 128 19.06 21.81 -11.34
N ALA A 129 18.66 23.04 -11.65
CA ALA A 129 19.40 24.25 -11.28
C ALA A 129 19.43 24.48 -9.76
N ALA A 130 18.33 24.18 -9.06
CA ALA A 130 18.22 24.36 -7.61
C ALA A 130 18.74 23.16 -6.79
N ALA A 131 18.92 21.98 -7.39
CA ALA A 131 19.27 20.76 -6.69
C ALA A 131 20.75 20.70 -6.27
N ARG A 132 21.00 20.18 -5.06
CA ARG A 132 22.33 19.77 -4.61
C ARG A 132 22.89 18.62 -5.48
N PRO A 133 24.22 18.38 -5.50
CA PRO A 133 24.84 17.42 -6.43
C PRO A 133 24.20 16.03 -6.45
N GLN A 134 23.82 15.48 -5.30
CA GLN A 134 23.21 14.14 -5.20
C GLN A 134 21.82 14.10 -5.83
N LEU A 135 20.94 15.05 -5.48
CA LEU A 135 19.60 15.11 -6.04
C LEU A 135 19.63 15.47 -7.53
N ARG A 136 20.57 16.32 -7.96
CA ARG A 136 20.81 16.63 -9.37
C ARG A 136 21.16 15.37 -10.16
N ALA A 137 22.06 14.54 -9.64
CA ALA A 137 22.40 13.25 -10.27
C ALA A 137 21.18 12.32 -10.34
N MET A 138 20.37 12.23 -9.28
CA MET A 138 19.15 11.42 -9.27
C MET A 138 18.12 11.91 -10.29
N ILE A 139 17.92 13.23 -10.43
CA ILE A 139 17.03 13.79 -11.45
C ILE A 139 17.54 13.44 -12.86
N LEU A 140 18.84 13.58 -13.11
CA LEU A 140 19.46 13.24 -14.39
C LEU A 140 19.34 11.76 -14.72
N LEU A 141 19.53 10.87 -13.73
CA LEU A 141 19.33 9.43 -13.88
C LEU A 141 17.86 9.10 -14.18
N ALA A 142 16.91 9.78 -13.53
CA ALA A 142 15.49 9.58 -13.77
C ALA A 142 15.09 9.96 -15.20
N ILE A 143 15.53 11.11 -15.70
CA ILE A 143 15.13 11.59 -17.04
C ILE A 143 15.87 10.87 -18.18
N ASN A 144 17.12 10.47 -17.98
CA ASN A 144 17.92 9.83 -19.04
C ASN A 144 17.79 8.30 -19.04
N CYS A 145 17.53 7.69 -17.88
CA CYS A 145 17.55 6.23 -17.72
C CYS A 145 16.25 5.66 -17.15
N GLY A 146 15.27 6.49 -16.80
CA GLY A 146 14.01 6.03 -16.20
C GLY A 146 14.14 5.50 -14.77
N LEU A 147 15.26 5.76 -14.08
CA LEU A 147 15.52 5.22 -12.74
C LEU A 147 14.69 5.91 -11.67
N GLY A 148 13.99 5.10 -10.87
CA GLY A 148 13.25 5.55 -9.70
C GLY A 148 14.11 5.60 -8.44
N ASN A 149 13.49 5.98 -7.32
CA ASN A 149 14.15 6.05 -6.01
C ASN A 149 14.72 4.69 -5.58
N SER A 150 13.99 3.59 -5.81
CA SER A 150 14.42 2.24 -5.44
C SER A 150 15.61 1.76 -6.30
N ASP A 151 15.69 2.21 -7.54
CA ASP A 151 16.82 1.90 -8.43
C ASP A 151 18.06 2.68 -8.01
N CYS A 152 17.89 3.97 -7.67
CA CYS A 152 18.96 4.80 -7.13
C CYS A 152 19.52 4.25 -5.81
N GLU A 153 18.65 3.74 -4.92
CA GLU A 153 19.06 3.09 -3.66
C GLU A 153 19.94 1.86 -3.90
N ARG A 154 19.66 1.09 -4.96
CA ARG A 154 20.36 -0.15 -5.28
C ARG A 154 21.59 0.06 -6.16
N LEU A 155 21.83 1.28 -6.63
CA LEU A 155 22.94 1.59 -7.51
C LEU A 155 24.27 1.45 -6.75
N ARG A 156 25.14 0.55 -7.22
CA ARG A 156 26.48 0.33 -6.66
C ARG A 156 27.53 0.86 -7.63
N LYS A 157 28.74 1.15 -7.10
CA LYS A 157 29.87 1.61 -7.92
C LYS A 157 30.19 0.68 -9.09
N GLY A 158 30.02 -0.64 -8.90
CA GLY A 158 30.22 -1.64 -9.95
C GLY A 158 29.18 -1.62 -11.09
N HIS A 159 28.08 -0.87 -10.95
CA HIS A 159 27.11 -0.67 -12.05
C HIS A 159 27.52 0.46 -13.01
N ILE A 160 28.61 1.19 -12.70
CA ILE A 160 29.07 2.34 -13.49
C ILE A 160 30.33 1.94 -14.25
N ASN A 161 30.19 1.73 -15.55
CA ASN A 161 31.32 1.53 -16.45
C ASN A 161 31.82 2.88 -16.95
N ARG A 162 33.09 3.19 -16.67
CA ARG A 162 33.78 4.33 -17.29
C ARG A 162 34.34 3.92 -18.64
N THR A 163 33.48 3.68 -19.62
CA THR A 163 33.92 3.58 -21.01
C THR A 163 33.73 4.95 -21.65
N TYR A 164 34.76 5.80 -21.57
CA TYR A 164 34.89 6.92 -22.48
C TYR A 164 35.58 6.36 -23.72
N SER A 165 34.82 6.11 -24.79
CA SER A 165 35.40 5.94 -26.12
C SER A 165 35.42 7.33 -26.73
N PRO A 166 36.59 7.97 -26.93
CA PRO A 166 36.63 9.16 -27.77
C PRO A 166 36.25 8.70 -29.18
N SER A 167 35.09 9.15 -29.67
CA SER A 167 34.80 9.06 -31.09
C SER A 167 35.82 9.93 -31.82
N ILE A 168 36.52 9.32 -32.77
CA ILE A 168 37.42 9.95 -33.75
C ILE A 168 36.63 10.99 -34.56
#